data_AF-A0A7C4NDK2-F1
#
_entry.id   AF-A0A7C4NDK2-F1
#
_cell.length_a   1.000
_cell.length_b   1.000
_cell.length_c   1.000
_cell.angle_alpha   90.00
_cell.angle_beta   90.00
_cell.angle_gamma   90.00
#
_symmetry.space_group_name_H-M   'P 1'
#
loop_
_entity.id
_entity.type
_entity.pdbx_description
1 polymer ?
#
loop_
_entity_poly.entity_id
_entity_poly.type
_entity_poly.pdbx_seq_one_letter_code
_entity_poly.pdbx_strand_id
1 'polypeptide(L)' 'MNKIYCPRCGSDKLRWASGLPQLWSLYECLECGYRGALVVTNGEIAEKIKKEFRIEQSGFTKEK' A
#
# COMPACT_ATOMS: atom_id res chain seq x y z
N MET A 1 -4.91 -13.96 -12.87
CA MET A 1 -3.82 -13.56 -11.96
C MET A 1 -4.39 -12.67 -10.87
N ASN A 2 -4.31 -13.07 -9.60
CA ASN A 2 -4.69 -12.22 -8.47
C ASN A 2 -3.58 -11.19 -8.25
N LYS A 3 -3.87 -9.92 -8.52
CA LYS A 3 -2.96 -8.81 -8.19
C LYS A 3 -3.17 -8.42 -6.74
N ILE A 4 -2.08 -8.15 -6.04
CA ILE A 4 -2.06 -7.64 -4.67
C ILE A 4 -1.73 -6.15 -4.70
N TYR A 5 -2.48 -5.39 -3.92
CA TYR A 5 -2.47 -3.95 -3.88
C TYR A 5 -2.26 -3.45 -2.45
N CYS A 6 -1.69 -2.25 -2.35
CA CYS A 6 -1.33 -1.64 -1.10
C CYS A 6 -2.61 -1.14 -0.41
N PRO A 7 -2.88 -1.53 0.84
CA PRO A 7 -4.04 -1.03 1.56
C PRO A 7 -3.97 0.48 1.85
N ARG A 8 -2.78 1.10 1.71
CA ARG A 8 -2.55 2.51 2.06
C ARG A 8 -2.59 3.45 0.87
N CYS A 9 -1.95 3.08 -0.24
CA CYS A 9 -1.88 3.92 -1.44
C CYS A 9 -2.53 3.32 -2.70
N GLY A 10 -3.03 2.08 -2.63
CA GLY A 10 -3.64 1.38 -3.77
C GLY A 10 -2.65 0.96 -4.86
N SER A 11 -1.34 1.11 -4.63
CA SER A 11 -0.29 0.69 -5.57
C SER A 11 -0.22 -0.83 -5.70
N ASP A 12 0.08 -1.33 -6.90
CA ASP A 12 0.40 -2.74 -7.17
C ASP A 12 1.87 -3.08 -6.89
N LYS A 13 2.69 -2.10 -6.49
CA LYS A 13 4.13 -2.30 -6.18
C LYS A 13 4.35 -2.82 -4.76
N LEU A 14 3.80 -4.00 -4.45
CA LEU A 14 4.10 -4.73 -3.22
C LEU A 14 5.10 -5.84 -3.48
N ARG A 15 6.04 -5.99 -2.57
CA ARG A 15 6.98 -7.11 -2.54
C ARG A 15 6.95 -7.77 -1.17
N TRP A 16 7.38 -9.01 -1.11
CA TRP A 16 7.62 -9.64 0.19
C TRP A 16 8.73 -8.89 0.91
N ALA A 17 8.50 -8.57 2.18
CA ALA A 17 9.50 -7.93 3.01
C ALA A 17 10.68 -8.92 3.18
N SER A 18 11.80 -8.57 2.57
CA SER A 18 13.03 -9.36 2.58
C SER A 18 14.09 -8.67 3.44
N GLY A 19 14.87 -9.45 4.19
CA GLY A 19 16.02 -8.94 4.97
C GLY A 19 16.14 -9.59 6.36
N LEU A 20 15.02 -9.91 7.01
CA LEU A 20 14.99 -10.63 8.28
C LEU A 20 14.06 -11.85 8.18
N PRO A 21 14.46 -13.03 8.69
CA PRO A 21 13.62 -14.24 8.67
C PRO A 21 12.25 -14.05 9.32
N GLN A 22 12.16 -13.12 10.28
CA GLN A 22 10.93 -12.78 11.02
C GLN A 22 9.93 -11.96 10.17
N LEU A 23 10.38 -11.33 9.09
CA LEU A 23 9.56 -10.44 8.25
C LEU A 23 9.05 -11.13 6.98
N TRP A 24 9.37 -12.41 6.78
CA TRP A 24 8.93 -13.19 5.60
C TRP A 24 7.42 -13.39 5.49
N SER A 25 6.65 -12.96 6.48
CA SER A 25 5.17 -12.95 6.46
C SER A 25 4.56 -11.59 6.14
N LEU A 26 5.39 -10.57 5.85
CA LEU A 26 4.93 -9.21 5.60
C LEU A 26 5.17 -8.82 4.14
N TYR A 27 4.33 -7.91 3.67
CA TYR A 27 4.52 -7.20 2.42
C TYR A 27 5.06 -5.80 2.67
N GLU A 28 5.93 -5.35 1.78
CA GLU A 28 6.46 -4.00 1.71
C GLU A 28 5.97 -3.32 0.43
N CYS A 29 5.38 -2.14 0.55
CA CYS A 29 5.04 -1.28 -0.57
C CYS A 29 6.18 -0.30 -0.87
N LEU A 30 6.66 -0.30 -2.10
CA LEU A 30 7.77 0.55 -2.54
C LEU A 30 7.38 2.02 -2.81
N GLU A 31 6.08 2.34 -2.87
CA GLU A 31 5.64 3.72 -3.14
C GLU A 31 5.37 4.52 -1.86
N CYS A 32 4.72 3.90 -0.86
CA CYS A 32 4.33 4.62 0.37
C CYS A 32 5.03 4.11 1.63
N GLY A 33 5.94 3.14 1.51
CA GLY A 33 6.66 2.53 2.63
C GLY A 33 5.81 1.67 3.57
N TYR A 34 4.61 1.26 3.15
CA TYR A 34 3.75 0.39 3.97
C TYR A 34 4.43 -0.96 4.20
N ARG A 35 4.51 -1.42 5.46
CA ARG A 35 4.99 -2.76 5.83
C ARG A 35 3.92 -3.46 6.68
N GLY A 36 3.39 -4.58 6.20
CA GLY A 36 2.36 -5.30 6.93
C GLY A 36 1.86 -6.56 6.21
N ALA A 37 1.11 -7.40 6.93
CA ALA A 37 0.52 -8.63 6.38
C ALA A 37 -0.76 -8.36 5.57
N LEU A 38 -1.38 -7.20 5.73
CA LEU A 38 -2.64 -6.88 5.06
C LEU A 38 -2.36 -6.42 3.62
N VAL A 39 -3.03 -7.08 2.68
CA VAL A 39 -2.98 -6.76 1.26
C VAL A 39 -4.39 -6.72 0.70
N VAL A 40 -4.62 -5.85 -0.28
CA VAL A 40 -5.90 -5.74 -0.99
C VAL A 40 -5.79 -6.55 -2.27
N THR A 41 -6.70 -7.48 -2.50
CA THR A 41 -6.75 -8.27 -3.75
C THR A 41 -7.80 -7.78 -4.74
N ASN A 42 -8.73 -6.94 -4.28
CA ASN A 42 -9.79 -6.39 -5.12
C ASN A 42 -9.32 -5.08 -5.80
N GLY A 43 -9.23 -5.11 -7.13
CA GLY A 43 -8.81 -3.95 -7.93
C GLY A 43 -9.73 -2.74 -7.80
N GLU A 44 -11.04 -2.93 -7.62
CA GLU A 44 -11.99 -1.82 -7.45
C GLU A 44 -11.73 -1.06 -6.13
N ILE A 45 -11.39 -1.80 -5.08
CA ILE A 45 -11.03 -1.24 -3.78
C ILE A 45 -9.68 -0.51 -3.88
N ALA A 46 -8.71 -1.11 -4.58
CA ALA A 46 -7.40 -0.50 -4.80
C ALA A 46 -7.50 0.85 -5.53
N GLU A 47 -8.35 0.94 -6.56
CA GLU A 47 -8.57 2.19 -7.30
C GLU A 47 -9.21 3.28 -6.43
N LYS A 48 -10.16 2.92 -5.54
CA LYS A 48 -10.72 3.87 -4.57
C LYS A 48 -9.65 4.37 -3.60
N ILE A 49 -8.87 3.46 -3.01
CA ILE A 49 -7.77 3.82 -2.09
C ILE A 49 -6.77 4.76 -2.78
N LYS A 50 -6.42 4.47 -4.04
CA LYS A 50 -5.48 5.29 -4.81
C LYS A 50 -6.00 6.72 -5.04
N LYS A 51 -7.30 6.88 -5.31
CA LYS A 51 -7.94 8.19 -5.45
C LYS A 51 -7.96 8.95 -4.13
N GLU A 52 -8.39 8.31 -3.04
CA GLU A 52 -8.44 8.92 -1.71
C GLU A 52 -7.04 9.34 -1.24
N PHE A 53 -6.04 8.47 -1.41
CA PHE A 53 -4.66 8.78 -1.06
C PHE A 53 -4.14 10.01 -1.83
N ARG A 54 -4.46 10.13 -3.13
CA ARG A 54 -4.07 11.31 -3.94
C ARG A 54 -4.79 12.58 -3.50
N ILE A 55 -6.07 12.49 -3.14
CA ILE A 55 -6.87 13.60 -2.63
C ILE A 55 -6.28 14.09 -1.29
N GLU A 56 -5.98 13.16 -0.39
CA GLU A 56 -5.37 13.46 0.91
C GLU A 56 -4.01 14.14 0.76
N GLN A 57 -3.16 13.67 -0.17
CA GLN A 57 -1.89 14.32 -0.48
C GLN A 57 -2.06 15.72 -1.10
N SER A 58 -3.12 15.96 -1.86
CA SER A 58 -3.44 17.30 -2.39
C SER A 58 -4.08 18.25 -1.37
N GLY A 59 -4.57 17.72 -0.24
CA GLY A 59 -5.17 18.49 0.85
C GLY A 59 -4.22 18.83 2.00
N PHE A 60 -2.98 18.33 2.00
CA PHE A 60 -2.04 18.47 3.12
C PHE A 60 -1.16 19.72 3.02
N THR A 61 -1.80 20.89 2.99
CA THR A 61 -1.28 22.07 3.68
C THR A 61 -2.09 22.21 4.96
N LYS A 62 -1.74 21.50 6.04
CA LYS A 62 -2.02 21.96 7.41
C LYS A 62 -1.01 21.39 8.41
N GLU A 63 -0.23 22.32 8.95
CA GLU A 63 0.43 22.31 10.25
C GLU A 63 -0.50 21.81 11.37
N LYS A 64 -0.02 20.87 12.20
CA LYS A 64 0.35 21.09 13.62
C LYS A 64 0.80 19.79 14.29
#